data_AF-A0A838UVU4-F1
#
_entry.id   AF-A0A838UVU4-F1
#
_cell.length_a   1.000
_cell.length_b   1.000
_cell.length_c   1.000
_cell.angle_alpha   90.00
_cell.angle_beta   90.00
_cell.angle_gamma   90.00
#
_symmetry.space_group_name_H-M   'P 1'
#
loop_
_entity.id
_entity.type
_entity.pdbx_description
1 polymer ?
#
loop_
_entity_poly.entity_id
_entity_poly.type
_entity_poly.pdbx_seq_one_letter_code
_entity_poly.pdbx_strand_id
1 'polypeptide(L)'
;YPALVHAAVERSRVLAKKRTAVVVANHERSQIKDWFAEVLTEMVVAAPELRGHTLEDALVLTYGEGMRLVVLGDTVVMPGYPSGIVVSQSPSAGSRALRGGDISVMLSRA
;
A
#
# COMPACT_ATOMS: atom_id res chain seq x y z
N TYR A 1 -56.11 -13.32 -25.34
CA TYR A 1 -55.75 -13.35 -23.90
C TYR A 1 -54.61 -14.32 -23.54
N PRO A 2 -54.50 -15.57 -24.06
CA PRO A 2 -53.44 -16.51 -23.67
C PRO A 2 -52.01 -16.10 -24.06
N ALA A 3 -51.83 -15.49 -25.24
CA ALA A 3 -50.50 -15.13 -25.76
C ALA A 3 -49.81 -13.99 -24.97
N LEU A 4 -50.58 -13.03 -24.45
CA LEU A 4 -50.03 -11.91 -23.66
C LEU A 4 -49.52 -12.38 -22.29
N VAL A 5 -50.22 -13.34 -21.67
CA VAL A 5 -49.79 -13.96 -20.40
C VAL A 5 -48.52 -14.79 -20.62
N HIS A 6 -48.45 -15.57 -21.69
CA HIS A 6 -47.26 -16.36 -22.03
C HIS A 6 -46.03 -15.47 -22.30
N ALA A 7 -46.21 -14.36 -23.01
CA ALA A 7 -45.13 -13.40 -23.26
C ALA A 7 -44.66 -12.70 -21.97
N ALA A 8 -45.58 -12.39 -21.04
CA ALA A 8 -45.23 -11.79 -19.75
C ALA A 8 -44.45 -12.76 -18.84
N VAL A 9 -44.83 -14.04 -18.81
CA VAL A 9 -44.12 -15.09 -18.06
C VAL A 9 -42.73 -15.36 -18.62
N GLU A 10 -42.56 -15.38 -19.94
CA GLU A 10 -41.22 -15.54 -20.54
C GLU A 10 -40.33 -14.33 -20.27
N ARG A 11 -40.88 -13.11 -20.32
CA ARG A 11 -40.14 -11.89 -19.94
C ARG A 11 -39.72 -11.90 -18.47
N SER A 12 -40.57 -12.36 -17.56
CA SER A 12 -40.22 -12.42 -16.13
C SER A 12 -39.13 -13.46 -15.84
N ARG A 13 -39.17 -14.62 -16.51
CA ARG A 13 -38.12 -15.66 -16.44
C ARG A 13 -36.78 -15.14 -16.94
N VAL A 14 -36.76 -14.42 -18.07
CA VAL A 14 -35.54 -13.83 -18.64
C VAL A 14 -34.98 -12.74 -17.72
N LEU A 15 -35.82 -11.87 -17.16
CA LEU A 15 -35.39 -10.84 -16.22
C LEU A 15 -34.85 -11.44 -14.91
N ALA A 16 -35.46 -12.51 -14.39
CA ALA A 16 -34.96 -13.23 -13.23
C ALA A 16 -33.57 -13.82 -13.49
N LYS A 17 -33.36 -14.50 -14.63
CA LYS A 17 -32.06 -15.03 -15.05
C LYS A 17 -30.99 -13.94 -15.23
N LYS A 18 -31.35 -12.81 -15.84
CA LYS A 18 -30.44 -11.66 -16.01
C LYS A 18 -30.06 -11.03 -14.66
N ARG A 19 -31.03 -10.87 -13.75
CA ARG A 19 -30.79 -10.37 -12.38
C ARG A 19 -29.83 -11.27 -11.62
N THR A 20 -30.02 -12.58 -11.65
CA THR A 20 -29.11 -13.53 -11.00
C THR A 20 -27.70 -13.48 -11.60
N ALA A 21 -27.58 -13.38 -12.94
CA ALA A 21 -26.27 -13.26 -13.59
C ALA A 21 -25.52 -11.99 -13.18
N VAL A 22 -26.22 -10.85 -13.04
CA VAL A 22 -25.61 -9.58 -12.57
C VAL A 22 -25.14 -9.68 -11.12
N VAL A 23 -25.91 -10.34 -10.24
CA VAL A 23 -25.52 -10.53 -8.83
C VAL A 23 -24.30 -11.44 -8.72
N VAL A 24 -24.24 -12.53 -9.48
CA VAL A 24 -23.08 -13.44 -9.53
C VAL A 24 -21.84 -12.73 -10.06
N ALA A 25 -21.95 -12.01 -11.18
CA ALA A 25 -20.84 -11.25 -11.74
C ALA A 25 -20.34 -10.14 -10.79
N ASN A 26 -21.23 -9.51 -10.02
CA ASN A 26 -20.83 -8.54 -8.99
C ASN A 26 -20.11 -9.21 -7.82
N HIS A 27 -20.47 -10.44 -7.45
CA HIS A 27 -19.80 -11.21 -6.40
C HIS A 27 -18.40 -11.67 -6.82
N GLU A 28 -18.24 -12.19 -8.04
CA GLU A 28 -16.94 -12.55 -8.63
C GLU A 28 -15.99 -11.34 -8.68
N ARG A 29 -16.51 -10.15 -9.06
CA ARG A 29 -15.75 -8.89 -9.01
C ARG A 29 -15.36 -8.47 -7.59
N SER A 30 -16.14 -8.81 -6.56
CA SER A 30 -15.78 -8.53 -5.16
C SER A 30 -14.66 -9.42 -4.70
N GLN A 31 -14.74 -10.73 -4.96
CA GLN A 31 -13.71 -11.70 -4.56
C GLN A 31 -12.34 -11.32 -5.13
N ILE A 32 -12.30 -10.79 -6.36
CA ILE A 32 -11.06 -10.29 -6.96
C ILE A 32 -10.53 -9.07 -6.21
N LYS A 33 -11.39 -8.09 -5.86
CA LYS A 33 -10.96 -6.92 -5.07
C LYS A 33 -10.44 -7.30 -3.69
N ASP A 34 -11.12 -8.23 -3.03
CA ASP A 34 -10.77 -8.68 -1.69
C ASP A 34 -9.46 -9.49 -1.72
N TRP A 35 -9.31 -10.39 -2.71
CA TRP A 35 -8.05 -11.10 -2.97
C TRP A 35 -6.88 -10.16 -3.26
N PHE A 36 -7.08 -9.13 -4.11
CA PHE A 36 -6.04 -8.13 -4.37
C PHE A 36 -5.67 -7.33 -3.12
N ALA A 37 -6.62 -7.00 -2.25
CA ALA A 37 -6.36 -6.29 -1.01
C ALA A 37 -5.55 -7.15 -0.02
N GLU A 38 -5.84 -8.44 0.06
CA GLU A 38 -5.11 -9.40 0.91
C GLU A 38 -3.66 -9.55 0.46
N VAL A 39 -3.42 -9.80 -0.84
CA VAL A 39 -2.06 -9.92 -1.40
C VAL A 39 -1.25 -8.63 -1.20
N LEU A 40 -1.86 -7.46 -1.42
CA LEU A 40 -1.18 -6.17 -1.19
C LEU A 40 -0.83 -5.95 0.28
N THR A 41 -1.62 -6.50 1.21
CA THR A 41 -1.39 -6.38 2.65
C THR A 41 -0.15 -7.16 3.08
N GLU A 42 0.13 -8.32 2.47
CA GLU A 42 1.35 -9.09 2.74
C GLU A 42 2.62 -8.44 2.13
N MET A 43 2.45 -7.59 1.11
CA MET A 43 3.55 -6.94 0.40
C MET A 43 3.97 -5.59 0.98
N VAL A 44 3.28 -5.08 2.01
CA VAL A 44 3.61 -3.81 2.65
C VAL A 44 4.13 -4.00 4.07
N VAL A 45 5.14 -3.20 4.44
CA VAL A 45 5.70 -3.11 5.78
C VAL A 45 5.56 -1.68 6.29
N ALA A 46 5.61 -1.50 7.61
CA ALA A 46 5.65 -0.18 8.20
C ALA A 46 7.07 0.39 8.09
N ALA A 47 7.19 1.63 7.66
CA ALA A 47 8.47 2.31 7.62
C ALA A 47 8.99 2.54 9.07
N PRO A 48 10.24 2.14 9.39
CA PRO A 48 10.82 2.38 10.71
C PRO A 48 11.02 3.88 10.98
N GLU A 49 11.08 4.26 12.26
CA GLU A 49 11.52 5.61 12.66
C GLU A 49 13.05 5.63 12.64
N LEU A 50 13.60 6.51 11.81
CA LEU A 50 15.03 6.68 11.59
C LEU A 50 15.50 8.05 12.05
N ARG A 51 14.63 9.04 12.23
CA ARG A 51 15.06 10.41 12.59
C ARG A 51 15.67 10.41 13.99
N GLY A 52 16.74 11.18 14.14
CA GLY A 52 17.52 11.24 15.38
C GLY A 52 18.49 10.07 15.58
N HIS A 53 18.43 9.03 14.73
CA HIS A 53 19.41 7.96 14.72
C HIS A 53 20.64 8.31 13.88
N THR A 54 21.74 7.60 14.15
CA THR A 54 22.93 7.64 13.30
C THR A 54 22.68 6.91 11.97
N LEU A 55 23.53 7.16 10.96
CA LEU A 55 23.48 6.40 9.70
C LEU A 55 23.60 4.88 9.92
N GLU A 56 24.43 4.46 10.88
CA GLU A 56 24.68 3.05 11.19
C GLU A 56 23.43 2.39 11.80
N ASP A 57 22.83 3.04 12.81
CA ASP A 57 21.58 2.58 13.41
C ASP A 57 20.45 2.54 12.37
N ALA A 58 20.37 3.57 11.53
CA ALA A 58 19.35 3.65 10.49
C ALA A 58 19.47 2.49 9.49
N LEU A 59 20.69 2.08 9.15
CA LEU A 59 20.94 0.94 8.27
C LEU A 59 20.44 -0.36 8.90
N VAL A 60 20.72 -0.59 10.19
CA VAL A 60 20.28 -1.79 10.92
C VAL A 60 18.76 -1.85 11.01
N LEU A 61 18.12 -0.75 11.42
CA LEU A 61 16.66 -0.66 11.54
C LEU A 61 15.97 -0.91 10.20
N THR A 62 16.49 -0.30 9.13
CA THR A 62 15.93 -0.44 7.79
C THR A 62 16.04 -1.88 7.27
N TYR A 63 17.21 -2.51 7.46
CA TYR A 63 17.43 -3.89 7.04
C TYR A 63 16.56 -4.88 7.83
N GLY A 64 16.36 -4.64 9.13
CA GLY A 64 15.48 -5.45 9.98
C GLY A 64 14.03 -5.50 9.50
N GLU A 65 13.51 -4.39 8.95
CA GLU A 65 12.17 -4.32 8.37
C GLU A 65 12.10 -4.82 6.91
N GLY A 66 13.22 -5.28 6.35
CA GLY A 66 13.31 -5.74 4.97
C GLY A 66 13.18 -4.60 3.95
N MET A 67 13.62 -3.40 4.31
CA MET A 67 13.69 -2.23 3.43
C MET A 67 15.15 -1.94 3.04
N ARG A 68 15.37 -1.03 2.09
CA ARG A 68 16.71 -0.55 1.70
C ARG A 68 16.89 0.91 2.09
N LEU A 69 18.03 1.23 2.68
CA LEU A 69 18.36 2.61 3.05
C LEU A 69 19.02 3.32 1.86
N VAL A 70 18.56 4.52 1.55
CA VAL A 70 19.14 5.41 0.55
C VAL A 70 19.49 6.74 1.22
N VAL A 71 20.76 7.11 1.21
CA VAL A 71 21.17 8.44 1.68
C VAL A 71 21.08 9.41 0.52
N LEU A 72 20.28 10.46 0.67
CA LEU A 72 20.22 11.53 -0.32
C LEU A 72 21.55 12.29 -0.29
N GLY A 73 22.08 12.64 -1.47
CA GLY A 73 23.36 13.36 -1.58
C GLY A 73 23.34 14.75 -0.95
N ASP A 74 22.15 15.29 -0.68
CA ASP A 74 21.93 16.56 -0.02
C ASP A 74 21.89 16.37 1.51
N THR A 75 22.93 16.86 2.20
CA THR A 75 22.98 16.94 3.66
C THR A 75 22.49 18.29 4.16
N VAL A 76 21.84 18.34 5.33
CA VAL A 76 21.34 19.57 5.93
C VAL A 76 22.38 20.16 6.87
N VAL A 77 22.80 21.41 6.61
CA VAL A 77 23.74 22.12 7.49
C VAL A 77 23.01 22.58 8.76
N MET A 78 23.49 22.15 9.93
CA MET A 78 22.93 22.42 11.24
C MET A 78 24.07 22.74 12.23
N PRO A 79 24.42 24.03 12.38
CA PRO A 79 25.49 24.46 13.28
C PRO A 79 25.23 24.01 14.72
N GLY A 80 26.21 23.37 15.34
CA GLY A 80 26.11 22.85 16.72
C GLY A 80 25.36 21.53 16.85
N TYR A 81 24.94 20.91 15.74
CA TYR A 81 24.37 19.57 15.72
C TYR A 81 25.40 18.53 15.27
N PRO A 82 25.41 17.30 15.82
CA PRO A 82 26.33 16.26 15.35
C PRO A 82 26.09 15.95 13.87
N SER A 83 27.17 15.78 13.10
CA SER A 83 27.10 15.32 11.71
C SER A 83 26.70 13.84 11.63
N GLY A 84 26.00 13.45 10.57
CA GLY A 84 25.67 12.04 10.30
C GLY A 84 24.42 11.52 11.03
N ILE A 85 23.62 12.43 11.59
CA ILE A 85 22.33 12.11 12.20
C ILE A 85 21.24 12.27 11.15
N VAL A 86 20.30 11.33 11.10
CA VAL A 86 19.14 11.43 10.21
C VAL A 86 18.24 12.56 10.68
N VAL A 87 18.09 13.59 9.85
CA VAL A 87 17.23 14.75 10.12
C VAL A 87 15.87 14.64 9.42
N SER A 88 15.83 13.88 8.33
CA SER A 88 14.62 13.66 7.54
C SER A 88 14.63 12.25 6.98
N GLN A 89 13.45 11.68 6.87
CA GLN A 89 13.22 10.42 6.18
C GLN A 89 11.99 10.54 5.27
N SER A 90 12.01 9.78 4.18
CA SER A 90 10.85 9.52 3.35
C SER A 90 10.92 8.07 2.86
N PRO A 91 9.88 7.24 3.10
CA PRO A 91 8.58 7.62 3.64
C PRO A 91 8.60 7.87 5.16
N SER A 92 7.55 8.53 5.69
CA SER A 92 7.48 8.91 7.11
C SER A 92 7.33 7.68 8.01
N ALA A 93 7.81 7.75 9.25
CA ALA A 93 7.70 6.65 10.19
C ALA A 93 6.25 6.15 10.35
N GLY A 94 6.08 4.84 10.39
CA GLY A 94 4.78 4.17 10.50
C GLY A 94 3.92 4.17 9.22
N SER A 95 4.35 4.85 8.16
CA SER A 95 3.66 4.77 6.86
C SER A 95 3.83 3.39 6.23
N ARG A 96 2.84 2.96 5.45
CA ARG A 96 2.91 1.69 4.72
C ARG A 96 3.71 1.88 3.43
N ALA A 97 4.78 1.12 3.31
CA ALA A 97 5.64 1.08 2.14
C ALA A 97 5.80 -0.36 1.65
N LEU A 98 6.15 -0.54 0.38
CA LEU A 98 6.41 -1.88 -0.15
C LEU A 98 7.59 -2.52 0.59
N ARG A 99 7.45 -3.80 0.95
CA ARG A 99 8.56 -4.62 1.41
C ARG A 99 9.65 -4.64 0.34
N GLY A 100 10.90 -4.48 0.74
CA GLY A 100 12.01 -4.31 -0.20
C GLY A 100 11.97 -2.99 -0.94
N GLY A 101 11.15 -2.02 -0.53
CA GLY A 101 11.20 -0.64 -1.00
C GLY A 101 12.36 0.14 -0.40
N ASP A 102 12.55 1.36 -0.90
CA ASP A 102 13.60 2.26 -0.44
C ASP A 102 13.04 3.23 0.61
N ILE A 103 13.83 3.49 1.65
CA ILE A 103 13.66 4.62 2.56
C ILE A 103 14.83 5.58 2.34
N SER A 104 14.48 6.79 1.89
CA SER A 104 15.43 7.88 1.66
C SER A 104 15.62 8.68 2.94
N VAL A 105 16.86 9.03 3.26
CA VAL A 105 17.21 9.85 4.43
C VAL A 105 18.09 11.03 4.05
N MET A 106 17.94 12.13 4.78
CA MET A 106 18.88 13.25 4.77
C MET A 106 19.63 13.27 6.08
N LEU A 107 20.93 13.53 6.01
CA LEU A 107 21.81 13.57 7.18
C LEU A 107 22.15 15.01 7.57
N SER A 108 22.35 15.24 8.86
CA SER A 108 22.92 16.47 9.38
C SER A 108 24.39 16.62 8.99
N ARG A 109 24.80 17.86 8.81
CA ARG A 109 26.18 18.29 8.65
C ARG A 109 26.40 19.49 9.59
N ALA A 110 27.44 19.45 10.40
CA ALA A 110 27.82 20.58 11.26
C ALA A 110 28.23 21.82 10.44
#